data_AF-A0AAN9JN96-F1
#
_entry.id   AF-A0AAN9JN96-F1
#
_cell.length_a   1.000
_cell.length_b   1.000
_cell.length_c   1.000
_cell.angle_alpha   90.00
_cell.angle_beta   90.00
_cell.angle_gamma   90.00
#
_symmetry.space_group_name_H-M   'P 1'
#
loop_
_entity.id
_entity.type
_entity.pdbx_description
1 polymer ?
#
loop_
_entity_poly.entity_id
_entity_poly.type
_entity_poly.pdbx_seq_one_letter_code
_entity_poly.pdbx_strand_id
1 'polypeptide(L)'
;MRILMRRSLITTGYFNFLCASGYTEALLKLFDSLKTSYTTCPISYNIEDFNYPSITVHHHGPNPLNVTRTITNVGPPSTYVVSTRKDLRFVFNQVR
;
A
#
# COMPACT_ATOMS: atom_id res chain seq x y z
N MET A 1 -21.37 4.03 -9.06
CA MET A 1 -19.92 3.93 -9.31
C MET A 1 -19.27 3.26 -8.11
N ARG A 2 -18.60 2.10 -8.27
CA ARG A 2 -17.97 1.40 -7.14
C ARG A 2 -16.68 0.73 -7.59
N ILE A 3 -15.56 1.39 -7.26
CA ILE A 3 -14.21 0.85 -7.45
C ILE A 3 -13.68 0.53 -6.05
N LEU A 4 -13.13 -0.67 -5.88
CA LEU A 4 -12.36 -0.99 -4.69
C LEU A 4 -10.91 -1.19 -5.09
N MET A 5 -10.00 -0.53 -4.38
CA MET A 5 -8.64 -1.05 -4.28
C MET A 5 -8.77 -2.44 -3.65
N ARG A 6 -8.19 -3.45 -4.30
CA ARG A 6 -8.52 -4.88 -4.13
C ARG A 6 -8.82 -5.23 -2.68
N ARG A 7 -10.02 -5.76 -2.40
CA ARG A 7 -10.61 -5.95 -1.06
C ARG A 7 -9.90 -6.99 -0.17
N SER A 8 -8.68 -7.41 -0.47
CA SER A 8 -7.96 -8.37 0.37
C SER A 8 -6.67 -7.75 0.89
N LEU A 9 -6.84 -6.89 1.90
CA LEU A 9 -5.80 -6.70 2.90
C LEU A 9 -5.83 -7.94 3.79
N ILE A 10 -5.03 -8.94 3.41
CA ILE A 10 -4.74 -10.07 4.30
C ILE A 10 -4.03 -9.47 5.52
N THR A 11 -4.28 -9.99 6.72
CA THR A 11 -3.60 -9.56 7.96
C THR A 11 -2.08 -9.46 7.78
N THR A 12 -1.48 -10.37 7.02
CA THR A 12 -0.08 -10.33 6.59
C THR A 12 0.33 -9.01 5.93
N GLY A 13 -0.53 -8.39 5.12
CA GLY A 13 -0.24 -7.11 4.46
C GLY A 13 -0.11 -5.95 5.45
N TYR A 14 -0.92 -5.94 6.52
CA TYR A 14 -0.77 -4.96 7.60
C TYR A 14 0.51 -5.18 8.39
N PHE A 15 0.85 -6.42 8.71
CA PHE A 15 2.10 -6.72 9.41
C PHE A 15 3.33 -6.37 8.55
N ASN A 16 3.32 -6.68 7.26
CA ASN A 16 4.39 -6.27 6.34
C ASN A 16 4.56 -4.75 6.29
N PHE A 17 3.46 -4.01 6.24
CA PHE A 17 3.48 -2.54 6.30
C PHE A 17 4.10 -2.03 7.61
N LEU A 18 3.73 -2.64 8.75
CA LEU A 18 4.31 -2.28 10.05
C LEU A 18 5.81 -2.61 10.12
N CYS A 19 6.22 -3.79 9.64
CA CYS A 19 7.63 -4.19 9.54
C CYS A 19 8.45 -3.16 8.73
N ALA A 20 7.95 -2.79 7.54
CA ALA A 20 8.61 -1.78 6.69
C ALA A 20 8.62 -0.39 7.33
N SER A 21 7.68 -0.11 8.24
CA SER A 21 7.63 1.13 9.03
C SER A 21 8.59 1.12 10.24
N GLY A 22 9.36 0.04 10.44
CA GLY A 22 10.35 -0.08 11.52
C GLY A 22 9.87 -0.82 12.77
N TYR A 23 8.70 -1.46 12.73
CA TYR A 23 8.21 -2.27 13.84
C TYR A 23 9.00 -3.58 13.91
N THR A 24 9.50 -3.92 15.09
CA THR A 24 10.19 -5.19 15.33
C THR A 24 9.21 -6.33 15.55
N GLU A 25 9.62 -7.55 15.25
CA GLU A 25 8.81 -8.76 15.51
C GLU A 25 8.38 -8.87 16.97
N ALA A 26 9.23 -8.43 17.90
CA ALA A 26 8.90 -8.40 19.33
C ALA A 26 7.73 -7.45 19.62
N LEU A 27 7.69 -6.27 18.97
CA LEU A 27 6.59 -5.32 19.12
C LEU A 27 5.32 -5.83 18.43
N LEU A 28 5.47 -6.51 17.29
CA LEU A 28 4.34 -7.12 16.59
C LEU A 28 3.68 -8.24 17.41
N LYS A 29 4.48 -9.05 18.12
CA LYS A 29 3.99 -10.08 19.05
C LYS A 29 3.13 -9.53 20.19
N LEU A 30 3.28 -8.26 20.56
CA LEU A 30 2.42 -7.61 21.57
C LEU A 30 1.01 -7.36 21.05
N PHE A 31 0.86 -7.05 19.75
CA PHE A 31 -0.47 -7.02 19.11
C PHE A 31 -1.06 -8.43 18.96
N ASP A 32 -0.20 -9.44 19.03
CA ASP A 32 -0.46 -10.83 18.63
C ASP A 32 -0.90 -11.76 19.77
N SER A 33 -1.46 -11.21 20.85
CA SER A 33 -2.33 -11.97 21.78
C SER A 33 -3.52 -12.66 21.07
N LEU A 34 -3.67 -12.45 19.75
CA LEU A 34 -4.76 -12.84 18.86
C LEU A 34 -4.50 -14.08 17.98
N LYS A 35 -3.44 -14.88 18.22
CA LYS A 35 -3.14 -16.12 17.46
C LYS A 35 -2.93 -15.90 15.95
N THR A 36 -2.11 -14.94 15.52
CA THR A 36 -1.64 -14.96 14.12
C THR A 36 -0.28 -15.65 14.00
N SER A 37 -0.08 -16.39 12.91
CA SER A 37 1.18 -17.10 12.62
C SER A 37 2.28 -16.17 12.08
N TYR A 38 2.15 -14.85 12.29
CA TYR A 38 3.05 -13.87 11.71
C TYR A 38 4.31 -13.76 12.59
N THR A 39 5.21 -14.71 12.43
CA THR A 39 6.40 -14.82 13.26
C THR A 39 7.59 -14.01 12.78
N THR A 40 7.61 -13.61 11.49
CA THR A 40 8.81 -13.07 10.87
C THR A 40 8.47 -11.96 9.88
N CYS A 41 9.15 -10.82 10.02
CA CYS A 41 9.07 -9.74 9.05
C CYS A 41 9.75 -10.16 7.73
N PRO A 42 9.23 -9.75 6.56
CA PRO A 42 9.93 -9.97 5.30
C PRO A 42 11.26 -9.20 5.29
N ILE A 43 12.25 -9.75 4.57
CA ILE A 43 13.58 -9.12 4.40
C ILE A 43 13.44 -7.72 3.78
N SER A 44 12.47 -7.56 2.87
CA SER A 44 12.12 -6.26 2.30
C SER A 44 10.63 -6.20 1.98
N TYR A 45 10.06 -5.01 2.15
CA TYR A 45 8.70 -4.70 1.75
C TYR A 45 8.64 -3.21 1.43
N ASN A 46 8.20 -2.85 0.23
CA ASN A 46 8.01 -1.45 -0.14
C ASN A 46 6.67 -0.98 0.43
N ILE A 47 6.68 0.12 1.18
CA ILE A 47 5.45 0.70 1.72
C ILE A 47 4.52 1.12 0.59
N GLU A 48 5.11 1.50 -0.56
CA GLU A 48 4.41 1.84 -1.78
C GLU A 48 3.77 0.64 -2.45
N ASP A 49 3.90 -0.59 -1.98
CA ASP A 49 3.14 -1.75 -2.46
C ASP A 49 1.89 -2.03 -1.60
N PHE A 50 1.70 -1.28 -0.52
CA PHE A 50 0.56 -1.43 0.36
C PHE A 50 -0.75 -1.06 -0.36
N ASN A 51 -1.62 -2.05 -0.53
CA ASN A 51 -2.88 -1.94 -1.25
C ASN A 51 -3.97 -1.26 -0.39
N TYR A 52 -3.80 0.04 -0.21
CA TYR A 52 -4.67 0.92 0.56
C TYR A 52 -5.21 2.02 -0.36
N PRO A 53 -6.41 2.59 -0.11
CA PRO A 53 -7.02 3.64 -0.94
C PRO A 53 -6.27 5.00 -0.93
N SER A 54 -5.02 5.03 -0.47
CA SER A 54 -4.09 6.14 -0.57
C SER A 54 -2.70 5.62 -0.95
N ILE A 55 -1.92 6.47 -1.62
CA ILE A 55 -0.50 6.20 -1.90
C ILE A 55 0.31 6.97 -0.87
N THR A 56 1.17 6.26 -0.13
CA THR A 56 2.11 6.85 0.82
C THR A 56 3.53 6.59 0.32
N VAL A 57 4.35 7.63 0.20
CA VAL A 57 5.76 7.53 -0.20
C VAL A 57 6.60 7.99 0.99
N HIS A 58 7.47 7.11 1.49
CA HIS A 58 8.33 7.42 2.64
C HIS A 58 9.77 7.62 2.19
N HIS A 59 10.30 8.83 2.41
CA HIS A 59 11.73 9.17 2.31
C HIS A 59 12.47 8.55 1.11
N HIS A 60 11.84 8.56 -0.06
CA HIS A 60 12.50 8.20 -1.30
C HIS A 60 13.44 9.36 -1.64
N GLY A 61 14.71 9.06 -1.92
CA GLY A 61 15.75 10.08 -2.19
C GLY A 61 15.42 10.97 -3.41
N PRO A 62 16.42 11.65 -4.02
CA PRO A 62 16.17 12.60 -5.10
C PRO A 62 15.55 11.97 -6.37
N ASN A 63 15.52 10.63 -6.45
CA ASN A 63 15.07 9.92 -7.63
C ASN A 63 13.53 9.79 -7.64
N PRO A 64 12.90 10.00 -8.81
CA PRO A 64 11.48 9.71 -9.00
C PRO A 64 11.15 8.25 -8.69
N LEU A 65 9.96 8.02 -8.14
CA LEU A 65 9.43 6.69 -7.85
C LEU A 65 8.16 6.44 -8.66
N ASN A 66 8.09 5.28 -9.31
CA ASN A 66 6.89 4.82 -10.00
C ASN A 66 6.11 3.87 -9.10
N VAL A 67 4.85 4.19 -8.82
CA VAL A 67 3.97 3.37 -7.98
C VAL A 67 2.81 2.85 -8.83
N THR A 68 2.59 1.53 -8.79
CA THR A 68 1.54 0.86 -9.55
C THR A 68 0.47 0.31 -8.60
N ARG A 69 -0.82 0.43 -9.00
CA ARG A 69 -1.95 -0.11 -8.24
C ARG A 69 -2.92 -0.84 -9.14
N THR A 70 -3.38 -1.99 -8.66
CA THR A 70 -4.44 -2.76 -9.30
C THR A 70 -5.77 -2.46 -8.62
N ILE A 71 -6.70 -1.90 -9.37
CA ILE A 71 -8.06 -1.62 -8.92
C ILE A 71 -9.02 -2.69 -9.44
N THR A 72 -10.06 -3.00 -8.66
CA THR A 72 -11.13 -3.92 -9.05
C THR A 72 -12.44 -3.15 -9.18
N ASN A 73 -13.06 -3.23 -10.36
CA ASN A 73 -14.42 -2.76 -10.54
C ASN A 73 -15.37 -3.71 -9.81
N VAL A 74 -16.14 -3.19 -8.85
CA VAL A 74 -17.14 -3.95 -8.08
C VAL A 74 -18.56 -3.44 -8.33
N GLY A 75 -18.73 -2.66 -9.39
CA GLY A 75 -20.02 -2.27 -9.94
C GLY A 75 -20.18 -2.78 -11.38
N PRO A 76 -21.19 -2.26 -12.11
CA PRO A 76 -21.37 -2.57 -13.52
C PRO A 76 -20.13 -2.21 -14.35
N PRO A 77 -19.92 -2.84 -15.52
CA PRO A 77 -18.89 -2.43 -16.47
C PRO A 77 -19.02 -0.93 -16.80
N SER A 78 -17.91 -0.20 -16.73
CA SER A 78 -17.88 1.26 -16.93
C SER A 78 -16.45 1.71 -17.25
N THR A 79 -16.34 2.88 -17.87
CA THR A 79 -15.05 3.54 -18.14
C THR A 79 -14.74 4.55 -17.04
N TYR A 80 -13.49 4.57 -16.58
CA TYR A 80 -13.02 5.44 -15.52
C TYR A 80 -11.92 6.36 -16.03
N VAL A 81 -12.05 7.67 -15.77
CA VAL A 81 -11.05 8.68 -16.14
C VAL A 81 -10.30 9.09 -14.88
N VAL A 82 -8.98 9.00 -14.91
CA VAL A 82 -8.12 9.38 -13.78
C VAL A 82 -7.79 10.87 -13.89
N SER A 83 -7.91 11.59 -12.77
CA SER A 83 -7.51 12.99 -12.64
C SER A 83 -6.55 13.13 -11.47
N THR A 84 -5.52 13.95 -11.63
CA THR A 84 -4.51 14.20 -10.59
C THR A 84 -4.46 15.67 -10.25
N ARG A 85 -4.17 15.98 -8.99
CA ARG A 85 -3.81 17.33 -8.55
C ARG A 85 -2.36 17.31 -8.12
N LYS A 86 -1.56 18.18 -8.72
CA LYS A 86 -0.14 18.30 -8.44
C LYS A 86 0.07 19.34 -7.34
N ASP A 87 0.77 18.96 -6.27
CA ASP A 87 1.45 19.92 -5.40
C ASP A 87 2.87 20.12 -5.96
N LEU A 88 3.44 21.33 -5.86
CA LEU A 88 4.72 21.70 -6.49
C LEU A 88 5.88 20.75 -6.12
N ARG A 89 5.75 20.02 -5.01
CA ARG A 89 6.73 19.05 -4.49
C ARG A 89 6.60 17.63 -5.05
N PHE A 90 5.51 17.30 -5.76
CA PHE A 90 5.26 15.95 -6.28
C PHE A 90 4.98 15.99 -7.77
N VAL A 91 5.62 15.12 -8.55
CA VAL A 91 5.32 14.93 -9.98
C VAL A 91 4.57 13.62 -10.14
N PHE A 92 3.27 13.69 -10.47
CA PHE A 92 2.48 12.52 -10.82
C PHE A 92 2.47 12.34 -12.33
N ASN A 93 3.19 11.33 -12.81
CA ASN A 93 3.09 10.91 -14.21
C ASN A 93 2.07 9.79 -14.32
N GLN A 94 1.00 10.02 -15.09
CA GLN A 94 0.02 8.98 -15.43
C GLN A 94 0.62 8.12 -16.55
N VAL A 95 0.87 6.85 -16.27
CA VAL A 95 1.21 5.87 -17.31
C VAL A 95 -0.11 5.33 -17.87
N ARG A 96 -0.24 5.39 -19.20
CA ARG A 96 -1.45 4.97 -19.93
C ARG A 96 -1.61 3.46 -19.93
#